data_AF-A0A6L5F7D6-F1
#
_entry.id   AF-A0A6L5F7D6-F1
#
_cell.length_a   1.000
_cell.length_b   1.000
_cell.length_c   1.000
_cell.angle_alpha   90.00
_cell.angle_beta   90.00
_cell.angle_gamma   90.00
#
_symmetry.space_group_name_H-M   'P 1'
#
loop_
_entity.id
_entity.type
_entity.pdbx_description
1 polymer ?
#
loop_
_entity_poly.entity_id
_entity_poly.type
_entity_poly.pdbx_seq_one_letter_code
_entity_poly.pdbx_strand_id
1 'polypeptide(L)'
;MSRGEMAVFIQRAFQIAQSQEDRFADDTGHYAENAIDAVANAGITVGCNPPKNTRFCPLKPITRSQVATFIMRGLRLNEESPQAATMDSEGNIGDFYPEAQITEDPHDPLPEDLDTD
;
A
#
# COMPACT_ATOMS: atom_id res chain seq x y z
N MET A 1 -15.93 1.59 -7.79
CA MET A 1 -14.60 2.19 -7.59
C MET A 1 -13.84 2.20 -8.91
N SER A 2 -13.46 3.38 -9.38
CA SER A 2 -12.61 3.58 -10.56
C SER A 2 -11.11 3.49 -10.20
N ARG A 3 -10.26 3.36 -11.20
CA ARG A 3 -8.79 3.39 -11.00
C ARG A 3 -8.31 4.72 -10.43
N GLY A 4 -8.90 5.85 -10.86
CA GLY A 4 -8.56 7.18 -10.35
C GLY A 4 -8.97 7.36 -8.89
N GLU A 5 -10.16 6.90 -8.51
CA GLU A 5 -10.59 6.88 -7.09
C GLU A 5 -9.65 6.04 -6.23
N MET A 6 -9.25 4.88 -6.72
CA MET A 6 -8.31 4.01 -6.02
C MET A 6 -6.92 4.65 -5.87
N ALA A 7 -6.42 5.37 -6.87
CA ALA A 7 -5.16 6.10 -6.78
C ALA A 7 -5.19 7.15 -5.66
N VAL A 8 -6.27 7.93 -5.57
CA VAL A 8 -6.47 8.90 -4.48
C VAL A 8 -6.55 8.20 -3.12
N PHE A 9 -7.26 7.09 -3.04
CA PHE A 9 -7.36 6.30 -1.80
C PHE A 9 -5.97 5.82 -1.33
N ILE A 10 -5.21 5.21 -2.22
CA ILE A 10 -3.86 4.67 -1.92
C ILE A 10 -2.89 5.78 -1.55
N GLN A 11 -2.87 6.88 -2.32
CA GLN A 11 -2.01 8.03 -2.05
C GLN A 11 -2.24 8.59 -0.65
N ARG A 12 -3.49 8.65 -0.20
CA ARG A 12 -3.84 9.11 1.15
C ARG A 12 -3.55 8.05 2.22
N ALA A 13 -3.91 6.79 1.96
CA ALA A 13 -3.74 5.70 2.91
C ALA A 13 -2.27 5.48 3.30
N PHE A 14 -1.36 5.60 2.33
CA PHE A 14 0.09 5.45 2.53
C PHE A 14 0.82 6.79 2.63
N GLN A 15 0.10 7.91 2.76
CA GLN A 15 0.66 9.26 2.92
C GLN A 15 1.73 9.63 1.88
N ILE A 16 1.52 9.21 0.62
CA ILE A 16 2.45 9.43 -0.47
C ILE A 16 2.39 10.91 -0.87
N ALA A 17 3.55 11.56 -0.96
CA ALA A 17 3.66 12.94 -1.41
C ALA A 17 3.05 13.09 -2.82
N GLN A 18 2.34 14.20 -3.06
CA GLN A 18 1.81 14.49 -4.38
C GLN A 18 2.94 14.66 -5.40
N SER A 19 2.67 14.22 -6.63
CA SER A 19 3.56 14.46 -7.77
C SER A 19 2.89 15.44 -8.74
N GLN A 20 3.70 16.24 -9.43
CA GLN A 20 3.30 17.11 -10.54
C GLN A 20 3.95 16.66 -11.86
N GLU A 21 4.40 15.40 -11.93
CA GLU A 21 4.79 14.80 -13.20
C GLU A 21 3.56 14.62 -14.10
N ASP A 22 3.80 14.42 -15.40
CA ASP A 22 2.77 14.02 -16.36
C ASP A 22 3.17 12.65 -16.90
N ARG A 23 2.78 11.57 -16.21
CA ARG A 23 3.19 10.21 -16.58
C ARG A 23 2.27 9.57 -17.61
N PHE A 24 1.01 9.97 -17.68
CA PHE A 24 0.02 9.31 -18.52
C PHE A 24 -0.72 10.31 -19.40
N ALA A 25 -0.82 10.01 -20.69
CA ALA A 25 -1.44 10.93 -21.65
C ALA A 25 -2.98 11.08 -21.51
N ASP A 26 -3.62 10.41 -20.55
CA ASP A 26 -5.09 10.36 -20.43
C ASP A 26 -5.63 10.70 -19.03
N ASP A 27 -4.84 11.37 -18.19
CA ASP A 27 -5.28 11.92 -16.90
C ASP A 27 -5.09 13.43 -16.76
N THR A 28 -4.58 14.14 -17.78
CA THR A 28 -4.48 15.61 -17.77
C THR A 28 -5.80 16.29 -17.41
N GLY A 29 -5.79 17.12 -16.36
CA GLY A 29 -6.96 17.82 -15.85
C GLY A 29 -7.96 16.95 -15.07
N HIS A 30 -7.65 15.67 -14.86
CA HIS A 30 -8.45 14.79 -14.02
C HIS A 30 -8.18 15.08 -12.54
N TYR A 31 -9.20 15.07 -11.68
CA TYR A 31 -9.04 15.39 -10.24
C TYR A 31 -8.06 14.47 -9.49
N ALA A 32 -7.72 13.33 -10.09
CA ALA A 32 -6.83 12.32 -9.53
C ALA A 32 -5.41 12.36 -10.13
N GLU A 33 -5.12 13.24 -11.09
CA GLU A 33 -3.84 13.35 -11.82
C GLU A 33 -2.63 13.28 -10.86
N ASN A 34 -2.49 14.25 -9.96
CA ASN A 34 -1.39 14.27 -8.98
C ASN A 34 -1.27 12.99 -8.13
N ALA A 35 -2.41 12.33 -7.82
CA ALA A 35 -2.42 11.10 -7.06
C ALA A 35 -2.00 9.90 -7.94
N ILE A 36 -2.41 9.88 -9.20
CA ILE A 36 -2.03 8.89 -10.21
C ILE A 36 -0.52 8.94 -10.43
N ASP A 37 0.04 10.12 -10.64
CA ASP A 37 1.48 10.30 -10.79
C ASP A 37 2.22 9.89 -9.52
N ALA A 38 1.74 10.27 -8.34
CA ALA A 38 2.34 9.86 -7.07
C ALA A 38 2.39 8.33 -6.91
N VAL A 39 1.27 7.62 -7.15
CA VAL A 39 1.26 6.15 -7.01
C VAL A 39 2.02 5.44 -8.14
N ALA A 40 2.17 6.07 -9.30
CA ALA A 40 3.01 5.54 -10.39
C ALA A 40 4.50 5.75 -10.10
N ASN A 41 4.88 6.90 -9.54
CA ASN A 41 6.22 7.19 -9.06
C ASN A 41 6.65 6.21 -7.98
N ALA A 42 5.74 5.88 -7.07
CA ALA A 42 5.95 4.90 -6.03
C ALA A 42 5.87 3.43 -6.52
N GLY A 43 5.73 3.19 -7.82
CA GLY A 43 5.72 1.83 -8.40
C GLY A 43 4.48 0.99 -8.05
N ILE A 44 3.42 1.59 -7.48
CA ILE A 44 2.21 0.88 -7.06
C ILE A 44 1.36 0.50 -8.27
N THR A 45 1.29 1.37 -9.27
CA THR A 45 0.48 1.16 -10.47
C THR A 45 1.34 1.15 -11.74
N VAL A 46 0.78 0.55 -12.78
CA VAL A 46 1.28 0.63 -14.16
C VAL A 46 0.13 1.04 -15.08
N GLY A 47 0.48 1.48 -16.29
CA GLY A 47 -0.49 1.85 -17.31
C GLY A 47 -1.44 0.72 -17.72
N CYS A 48 -2.57 1.08 -18.31
CA CYS A 48 -3.65 0.18 -18.73
C CYS A 48 -3.50 -0.32 -20.18
N ASN A 49 -2.51 0.17 -20.94
CA ASN A 49 -2.30 -0.12 -22.36
C ASN A 49 -0.93 -0.76 -22.65
N PRO A 50 -0.68 -1.99 -22.16
CA PRO A 50 0.56 -2.70 -22.46
C PRO A 50 0.71 -2.95 -23.98
N PRO A 51 1.95 -3.03 -24.50
CA PRO A 51 3.21 -2.90 -23.74
C PRO A 51 3.60 -1.45 -23.44
N LYS A 52 2.91 -0.46 -24.04
CA LYS A 52 3.31 0.95 -23.98
C LYS A 52 3.14 1.57 -22.59
N ASN A 53 2.07 1.21 -21.88
CA ASN A 53 1.75 1.71 -20.53
C ASN A 53 1.72 3.25 -20.41
N THR A 54 1.39 3.95 -21.49
CA THR A 54 1.31 5.42 -21.55
C THR A 54 -0.05 6.00 -21.15
N ARG A 55 -1.01 5.15 -20.75
CA ARG A 55 -2.36 5.55 -20.32
C ARG A 55 -2.66 4.96 -18.96
N PHE A 56 -3.31 5.70 -18.09
CA PHE A 56 -3.76 5.24 -16.79
C PHE A 56 -5.19 4.66 -16.83
N CYS A 57 -6.04 5.18 -17.73
CA CYS A 57 -7.48 4.88 -17.78
C CYS A 57 -8.21 5.20 -16.45
N PRO A 58 -8.28 6.46 -16.00
CA PRO A 58 -8.74 6.81 -14.66
C PRO A 58 -10.21 6.41 -14.37
N LEU A 59 -11.06 6.44 -15.40
CA LEU A 59 -12.49 6.09 -15.28
C LEU A 59 -12.77 4.58 -15.34
N LYS A 60 -11.77 3.75 -15.68
CA LYS A 60 -11.98 2.31 -15.82
C LYS A 60 -12.24 1.69 -14.44
N PRO A 61 -13.26 0.83 -14.27
CA PRO A 61 -13.48 0.11 -13.02
C PRO A 61 -12.29 -0.80 -12.72
N ILE A 62 -11.95 -0.90 -11.43
CA ILE A 62 -10.87 -1.77 -10.95
C ILE A 62 -11.44 -3.10 -10.45
N THR A 63 -10.75 -4.20 -10.72
CA THR A 63 -11.12 -5.54 -10.22
C THR A 63 -10.59 -5.75 -8.80
N ARG A 64 -11.19 -6.70 -8.06
CA ARG A 64 -10.73 -7.04 -6.69
C ARG A 64 -9.27 -7.48 -6.64
N SER A 65 -8.80 -8.23 -7.65
CA SER A 65 -7.40 -8.66 -7.73
C SER A 65 -6.44 -7.50 -7.97
N GLN A 66 -6.84 -6.51 -8.77
CA GLN A 66 -6.05 -5.30 -8.97
C GLN A 66 -5.99 -4.43 -7.71
N VAL A 67 -7.10 -4.31 -6.96
CA VAL A 67 -7.11 -3.65 -5.65
C VAL A 67 -6.10 -4.31 -4.70
N ALA A 68 -6.12 -5.65 -4.59
CA ALA A 68 -5.17 -6.38 -3.77
C ALA A 68 -3.72 -6.12 -4.19
N THR A 69 -3.45 -6.07 -5.50
CA THR A 69 -2.10 -5.75 -6.01
C THR A 69 -1.64 -4.36 -5.62
N PHE A 70 -2.53 -3.36 -5.65
CA PHE A 70 -2.18 -1.98 -5.27
C PHE A 70 -1.89 -1.90 -3.77
N ILE A 71 -2.71 -2.53 -2.94
CA ILE A 71 -2.50 -2.57 -1.48
C ILE A 71 -1.17 -3.28 -1.14
N MET A 72 -0.91 -4.45 -1.73
CA MET A 72 0.33 -5.19 -1.51
C MET A 72 1.58 -4.39 -1.89
N ARG A 73 1.52 -3.63 -2.99
CA ARG A 73 2.63 -2.76 -3.40
C ARG A 73 2.79 -1.56 -2.49
N GLY A 74 1.69 -0.97 -2.01
CA GLY A 74 1.72 0.13 -1.05
C GLY A 74 2.32 -0.28 0.29
N LEU A 75 1.97 -1.46 0.82
CA LEU A 75 2.52 -1.96 2.09
C LEU A 75 4.06 -2.10 2.07
N ARG A 76 4.63 -2.49 0.91
CA ARG A 76 6.08 -2.60 0.73
C ARG A 76 6.82 -1.26 0.80
N LEU A 77 6.15 -0.15 0.50
CA LEU A 77 6.76 1.19 0.65
C LEU A 77 6.99 1.54 2.11
N ASN A 78 6.13 1.04 3.01
CA ASN A 78 6.25 1.29 4.45
C ASN A 78 7.29 0.36 5.11
N GLU A 79 7.50 -0.83 4.56
CA GLU A 79 8.57 -1.76 5.00
C GLU A 79 9.96 -1.24 4.63
N GLU A 80 10.06 -0.36 3.61
CA GLU A 80 11.29 0.37 3.26
C GLU A 80 11.49 1.67 4.05
N SER A 81 10.76 1.91 5.15
CA SER A 81 11.30 2.75 6.22
C SER A 81 12.29 1.88 7.00
N PRO A 82 13.60 1.94 6.73
CA PRO A 82 14.54 1.07 7.39
C PRO A 82 14.67 1.60 8.81
N GLN A 83 14.01 0.97 9.77
CA GLN A 83 14.74 0.68 11.00
C GLN A 83 15.82 -0.29 10.54
N ALA A 84 16.96 0.26 10.11
CA ALA A 84 18.09 -0.50 9.63
C ALA A 84 18.36 -1.58 10.67
N ALA A 85 18.25 -2.85 10.28
CA ALA A 85 18.80 -3.94 11.07
C ALA A 85 20.26 -3.58 11.31
N THR A 86 20.58 -3.13 12.52
CA THR A 86 21.96 -2.91 12.92
C THR A 86 22.54 -4.29 13.10
N MET A 87 23.37 -4.73 12.14
CA MET A 87 24.31 -5.82 12.42
C MET A 87 25.22 -5.34 13.54
N ASP A 88 25.27 -6.09 14.63
CA ASP A 88 26.25 -5.86 15.68
C ASP A 88 27.66 -6.19 15.16
N SER A 89 28.68 -5.79 15.92
CA SER A 89 30.09 -6.06 15.59
C SER A 89 30.45 -7.56 15.59
N GLU A 90 29.54 -8.42 16.00
CA GLU A 90 29.71 -9.87 16.05
C GLU A 90 29.10 -10.56 14.82
N GLY A 91 28.45 -9.79 13.94
CA GLY A 91 27.84 -10.28 12.71
C GLY A 91 26.48 -10.91 12.92
N ASN A 92 25.82 -10.66 14.06
CA ASN A 92 24.47 -11.15 14.30
C ASN A 92 23.45 -10.18 13.69
N ILE A 93 22.49 -10.76 12.98
CA ILE A 93 21.25 -10.08 12.61
C ILE A 93 20.38 -10.18 13.86
N GLY A 94 20.13 -9.07 14.55
CA GLY A 94 19.20 -9.07 15.68
C GLY A 94 17.86 -9.68 15.25
N ASP A 95 17.33 -10.58 16.07
CA ASP A 95 16.17 -11.43 15.74
C ASP A 95 15.04 -10.63 15.08
N PHE A 96 14.90 -10.79 13.77
CA PHE A 96 13.81 -10.24 12.99
C PHE A 96 12.60 -11.18 13.13
N TYR A 97 11.91 -11.06 14.26
CA TYR A 97 10.50 -11.43 14.34
C TYR A 97 9.72 -10.12 14.31
N PRO A 98 9.08 -9.73 13.20
CA PRO A 98 7.92 -8.87 13.30
C PRO A 98 6.85 -9.76 13.91
N GLU A 99 6.82 -9.87 15.25
CA GLU A 99 5.58 -10.22 15.89
C GLU A 99 4.61 -9.13 15.43
N ALA A 100 3.72 -9.50 14.53
CA ALA A 100 2.46 -8.80 14.40
C ALA A 100 1.94 -8.68 15.83
N GLN A 101 2.00 -7.47 16.39
CA GLN A 101 1.31 -7.17 17.63
C GLN A 101 -0.18 -7.23 17.30
N ILE A 102 -0.70 -8.45 17.28
CA ILE A 102 -2.03 -8.73 17.77
C ILE A 102 -1.94 -8.27 19.22
N THR A 103 -2.23 -7.00 19.46
CA THR A 103 -2.54 -6.57 20.82
C THR A 103 -3.75 -7.40 21.18
N GLU A 104 -3.56 -8.41 22.01
CA GLU A 104 -4.68 -9.03 22.70
C GLU A 104 -5.42 -7.88 23.40
N ASP A 105 -6.70 -7.72 23.05
CA ASP A 105 -7.57 -6.71 23.61
C ASP A 105 -7.54 -6.84 25.14
N PRO A 106 -7.10 -5.82 25.92
CA PRO A 106 -7.00 -5.92 27.38
C PRO A 106 -8.35 -5.99 28.10
N HIS A 107 -9.46 -6.19 27.38
CA HIS A 107 -10.81 -6.15 27.93
C HIS A 107 -11.76 -7.27 27.50
N ASP A 108 -11.25 -8.39 26.98
CA ASP A 108 -12.07 -9.60 26.88
C ASP A 108 -11.91 -10.43 28.17
N PRO A 109 -12.86 -10.37 29.13
CA PRO A 109 -12.79 -11.23 30.30
C PRO A 109 -12.91 -12.69 29.83
N LEU A 110 -11.95 -13.51 30.26
CA LEU A 110 -12.03 -14.96 30.12
C LEU A 110 -13.42 -15.41 30.61
N PRO A 111 -14.13 -16.32 29.89
CA PRO A 111 -15.28 -16.96 30.47
C PRO A 111 -14.80 -17.78 31.69
N GLU A 112 -15.11 -17.28 32.87
CA GLU A 112 -15.16 -18.11 34.08
C GLU A 112 -16.19 -19.22 33.83
N ASP A 113 -15.83 -20.43 34.25
CA ASP A 113 -16.71 -21.57 34.50
C ASP A 113 -17.06 -22.46 33.29
N LEU A 114 -16.08 -23.28 32.87
CA LEU A 114 -16.38 -24.68 32.56
C LEU A 114 -16.25 -25.48 33.85
N ASP A 115 -17.32 -25.45 34.63
CA ASP A 115 -17.53 -26.33 35.77
C ASP A 115 -17.31 -27.79 35.33
N THR A 116 -16.39 -28.44 36.03
CA THR A 116 -16.25 -29.89 36.07
C THR A 116 -17.47 -30.51 36.77
N ASP A 117 -18.17 -31.39 36.06
CA ASP A 117 -18.90 -32.54 36.63
C ASP A 117 -18.70 -33.77 35.71
#